data_AF-U2T4S5-F1
#
_entry.id   AF-U2T4S5-F1
#
_cell.length_a   1.000
_cell.length_b   1.000
_cell.length_c   1.000
_cell.angle_alpha   90.00
_cell.angle_beta   90.00
_cell.angle_gamma   90.00
#
_symmetry.space_group_name_H-M   'P 1'
#
loop_
_entity.id
_entity.type
_entity.pdbx_description
1 polymer ?
#
loop_
_entity_poly.entity_id
_entity_poly.type
_entity_poly.pdbx_seq_one_letter_code
_entity_poly.pdbx_strand_id
1 'polypeptide(L)'
;MEFRDAREFFDAVRDASRDADRIRLTLERMGVREQVRAQGYEPRGDGGDRDAMAATDRRMDYEARIRRRRKEDYALIDAACDLIYGVGQDGRGGICALLSPAHADALWWRFCAHGTWAEVAAGSGMSESWCRTDGVPTAIDCVDGLGIGRVTAGLGVAEDM
;
A
#
# COMPACT_ATOMS: atom_id res chain seq x y z
N MET A 1 -10.19 11.00 -8.06
CA MET A 1 -9.74 11.54 -6.76
C MET A 1 -8.89 12.75 -7.10
N GLU A 2 -9.15 13.89 -6.47
CA GLU A 2 -8.47 15.15 -6.79
C GLU A 2 -7.46 15.45 -5.67
N PHE A 3 -6.20 15.62 -6.05
CA PHE A 3 -5.09 15.97 -5.16
C PHE A 3 -4.46 17.25 -5.69
N ARG A 4 -4.00 18.11 -4.78
CA ARG A 4 -3.36 19.39 -5.14
C ARG A 4 -2.02 19.19 -5.83
N ASP A 5 -1.24 18.24 -5.32
CA ASP A 5 0.11 17.93 -5.77
C ASP A 5 0.44 16.44 -5.51
N ALA A 6 1.55 15.99 -6.09
CA ALA A 6 2.05 14.63 -5.96
C ALA A 6 2.38 14.29 -4.50
N ARG A 7 2.80 15.29 -3.71
CA ARG A 7 3.12 15.08 -2.31
C ARG A 7 1.88 14.73 -1.49
N GLU A 8 0.79 15.47 -1.66
CA GLU A 8 -0.50 15.19 -1.02
C GLU A 8 -1.02 13.80 -1.42
N PHE A 9 -0.89 13.45 -2.70
CA PHE A 9 -1.23 12.11 -3.18
C PHE A 9 -0.43 11.01 -2.45
N PHE A 10 0.91 11.12 -2.43
CA PHE A 10 1.76 10.09 -1.83
C PHE A 10 1.65 10.03 -0.30
N ASP A 11 1.42 11.15 0.38
CA ASP A 11 1.13 11.14 1.82
C ASP A 11 -0.21 10.44 2.12
N ALA A 12 -1.25 10.66 1.29
CA ALA A 12 -2.52 9.92 1.39
C ALA A 12 -2.34 8.41 1.13
N VAL A 13 -1.52 8.03 0.13
CA VAL A 13 -1.16 6.62 -0.13
C VAL A 13 -0.50 5.99 1.09
N ARG A 14 0.42 6.71 1.74
CA ARG A 14 1.11 6.19 2.92
C ARG A 14 0.19 5.98 4.11
N ASP A 15 -0.77 6.87 4.31
CA ASP A 15 -1.78 6.71 5.35
C ASP A 15 -2.74 5.54 5.03
N ALA A 16 -3.13 5.38 3.77
CA ALA A 16 -3.89 4.23 3.29
C ALA A 16 -3.14 2.91 3.51
N SER A 17 -1.85 2.82 3.14
CA SER A 17 -1.01 1.65 3.36
C SER A 17 -0.92 1.26 4.84
N ARG A 18 -0.73 2.24 5.73
CA ARG A 18 -0.70 2.01 7.18
C ARG A 18 -2.02 1.51 7.72
N ASP A 19 -3.13 2.03 7.23
CA ASP A 19 -4.44 1.58 7.67
C ASP A 19 -4.79 0.19 7.14
N ALA A 20 -4.49 -0.09 5.87
CA ALA A 20 -4.63 -1.40 5.27
C ALA A 20 -3.86 -2.48 6.05
N ASP A 21 -2.61 -2.19 6.45
CA ASP A 21 -1.82 -3.09 7.29
C ASP A 21 -2.38 -3.25 8.70
N ARG A 22 -2.87 -2.17 9.32
CA ARG A 22 -3.53 -2.23 10.63
C ARG A 22 -4.79 -3.09 10.59
N ILE A 23 -5.61 -2.92 9.56
CA ILE A 23 -6.82 -3.71 9.32
C ILE A 23 -6.44 -5.18 9.14
N ARG A 24 -5.45 -5.46 8.28
CA ARG A 24 -4.95 -6.83 8.04
C ARG A 24 -4.51 -7.50 9.33
N LEU A 25 -3.65 -6.87 10.12
CA LEU A 25 -3.17 -7.41 11.39
C LEU A 25 -4.30 -7.62 12.41
N THR A 26 -5.34 -6.77 12.39
CA THR A 26 -6.50 -6.92 13.27
C THR A 26 -7.32 -8.16 12.89
N LEU A 27 -7.57 -8.35 11.59
CA LEU A 27 -8.27 -9.53 11.07
C LEU A 27 -7.50 -10.83 11.33
N GLU A 28 -6.18 -10.82 11.11
CA GLU A 28 -5.30 -11.95 11.42
C GLU A 28 -5.38 -12.33 12.91
N ARG A 29 -5.32 -11.34 13.82
CA ARG A 29 -5.46 -11.57 15.26
C ARG A 29 -6.84 -12.08 15.67
N MET A 30 -7.91 -11.61 15.01
CA MET A 30 -9.26 -12.13 15.22
C MET A 30 -9.34 -13.60 14.78
N GLY A 31 -8.80 -13.94 13.61
CA GLY A 31 -8.77 -15.32 13.09
C GLY A 31 -7.95 -16.28 13.96
N VAL A 32 -6.77 -15.87 14.45
CA VAL A 32 -5.97 -16.70 15.37
C VAL A 32 -6.74 -17.01 16.67
N ARG A 33 -7.49 -16.03 17.21
CA ARG A 33 -8.32 -16.24 18.41
C ARG A 33 -9.46 -17.22 18.17
N GLU A 34 -10.04 -17.22 16.97
CA GLU A 34 -11.05 -18.20 16.55
C GLU A 34 -10.44 -19.62 16.49
N GLN A 35 -9.26 -19.78 15.87
CA GLN A 35 -8.57 -21.07 15.71
C GLN A 35 -8.10 -21.68 17.04
N VAL A 36 -7.51 -20.89 17.94
CA VAL A 36 -7.03 -21.36 19.25
C VAL A 36 -8.19 -21.88 20.11
N ARG A 37 -9.37 -21.25 20.03
CA ARG A 37 -10.57 -21.69 20.77
C ARG A 37 -11.21 -22.94 20.16
N ALA A 38 -11.20 -23.07 18.84
CA ALA A 38 -11.66 -24.28 18.17
C ALA A 38 -10.80 -25.51 18.54
N GLN A 39 -9.49 -25.33 18.76
CA GLN A 39 -8.57 -26.40 19.16
C GLN A 39 -8.66 -26.78 20.65
N GLY A 40 -9.04 -25.85 21.54
CA GLY A 40 -9.23 -26.11 22.97
C GLY A 40 -10.51 -26.87 23.32
N TYR A 41 -11.35 -27.21 22.33
CA TYR A 41 -12.59 -27.94 22.50
C TYR A 41 -12.32 -29.46 22.62
N GLU A 42 -11.71 -29.89 23.73
CA GLU A 42 -11.94 -31.26 24.23
C GLU A 42 -13.32 -31.28 24.91
N PRO A 43 -14.17 -32.30 24.65
CA PRO A 43 -15.57 -32.25 25.04
C PRO A 43 -15.74 -32.43 26.55
N ARG A 44 -15.86 -31.33 27.28
CA ARG A 44 -16.30 -31.33 28.68
C ARG A 44 -17.11 -30.06 28.99
N GLY A 45 -18.42 -30.11 28.74
CA GLY A 45 -19.40 -29.15 29.27
C GLY A 45 -20.16 -28.33 28.23
N ASP A 46 -21.48 -28.25 28.43
CA ASP A 46 -22.53 -27.62 27.62
C ASP A 46 -22.46 -26.07 27.58
N GLY A 47 -21.36 -25.51 27.04
CA GLY A 47 -21.18 -24.04 27.00
C GLY A 47 -20.27 -23.47 25.91
N GLY A 48 -19.45 -24.27 25.22
CA GLY A 48 -18.40 -23.74 24.33
C GLY A 48 -18.83 -23.31 22.92
N ASP A 49 -19.95 -23.82 22.39
CA ASP A 49 -20.35 -23.61 20.99
C ASP A 49 -20.86 -22.18 20.71
N ARG A 50 -21.57 -21.57 21.68
CA ARG A 50 -22.08 -20.19 21.57
C ARG A 50 -20.95 -19.15 21.51
N ASP A 51 -19.84 -19.40 22.19
CA ASP A 51 -18.72 -18.46 22.26
C ASP A 51 -17.87 -18.44 20.97
N ALA A 52 -17.81 -19.56 20.25
CA ALA A 52 -17.12 -19.65 18.95
C ALA A 52 -17.90 -18.94 17.85
N MET A 53 -19.22 -19.13 17.79
CA MET A 53 -20.08 -18.40 16.86
C MET A 53 -20.05 -16.89 17.14
N ALA A 54 -20.14 -16.48 18.42
CA ALA A 54 -20.05 -15.07 18.79
C ALA A 54 -18.69 -14.41 18.45
N ALA A 55 -17.59 -15.17 18.41
CA ALA A 55 -16.29 -14.66 17.96
C ALA A 55 -16.29 -14.42 16.44
N THR A 56 -16.83 -15.39 15.70
CA THR A 56 -16.94 -15.32 14.23
C THR A 56 -17.85 -14.18 13.79
N ASP A 57 -19.01 -14.00 14.43
CA ASP A 57 -19.94 -12.91 14.15
C ASP A 57 -19.28 -11.54 14.35
N ARG A 58 -18.50 -11.37 15.43
CA ARG A 58 -17.76 -10.12 15.68
C ARG A 58 -16.71 -9.82 14.60
N ARG A 59 -16.06 -10.85 14.06
CA ARG A 59 -15.12 -10.66 12.93
C ARG A 59 -15.87 -10.29 11.66
N MET A 60 -16.99 -10.96 11.36
CA MET A 60 -17.83 -10.64 10.20
C MET A 60 -18.38 -9.20 10.27
N ASP A 61 -18.88 -8.78 11.43
CA ASP A 61 -19.35 -7.41 11.67
C ASP A 61 -18.23 -6.38 11.49
N TYR A 62 -17.04 -6.69 12.02
CA TYR A 62 -15.86 -5.84 11.85
C TYR A 62 -15.48 -5.73 10.36
N GLU A 63 -15.38 -6.86 9.65
CA GLU A 63 -15.08 -6.92 8.22
C GLU A 63 -16.09 -6.12 7.40
N ALA A 64 -17.39 -6.31 7.65
CA ALA A 64 -18.45 -5.58 6.97
C ALA A 64 -18.30 -4.07 7.17
N ARG A 65 -18.00 -3.63 8.40
CA ARG A 65 -17.80 -2.21 8.73
C ARG A 65 -16.57 -1.62 8.04
N ILE A 66 -15.47 -2.36 7.93
CA ILE A 66 -14.21 -1.84 7.35
C ILE A 66 -14.09 -2.07 5.84
N ARG A 67 -14.99 -2.85 5.23
CA ARG A 67 -14.90 -3.28 3.83
C ARG A 67 -14.74 -2.11 2.85
N ARG A 68 -15.56 -1.06 3.01
CA ARG A 68 -15.49 0.12 2.13
C ARG A 68 -14.15 0.83 2.26
N ARG A 69 -13.73 1.12 3.50
CA ARG A 69 -12.48 1.81 3.79
C ARG A 69 -11.27 1.03 3.25
N ARG A 70 -11.21 -0.28 3.51
CA ARG A 70 -10.17 -1.15 2.97
C ARG A 70 -10.12 -1.14 1.44
N LYS A 71 -11.28 -1.11 0.78
CA LYS A 71 -11.36 -0.99 -0.69
C LYS A 71 -10.82 0.36 -1.18
N GLU A 72 -11.14 1.45 -0.49
CA GLU A 72 -10.64 2.79 -0.79
C GLU A 72 -9.11 2.86 -0.59
N ASP A 73 -8.59 2.25 0.47
CA ASP A 73 -7.15 2.19 0.75
C ASP A 73 -6.40 1.44 -0.37
N TYR A 74 -6.87 0.25 -0.76
CA TYR A 74 -6.23 -0.49 -1.86
C TYR A 74 -6.38 0.21 -3.21
N ALA A 75 -7.48 0.92 -3.47
CA ALA A 75 -7.60 1.70 -4.70
C ALA A 75 -6.56 2.83 -4.77
N LEU A 76 -6.20 3.43 -3.64
CA LEU A 76 -5.12 4.41 -3.56
C LEU A 76 -3.74 3.77 -3.78
N ILE A 77 -3.50 2.63 -3.15
CA ILE A 77 -2.24 1.88 -3.29
C ILE A 77 -2.06 1.42 -4.75
N ASP A 78 -3.11 0.87 -5.37
CA ASP A 78 -3.08 0.44 -6.77
C ASP A 78 -2.81 1.62 -7.71
N ALA A 79 -3.47 2.76 -7.50
CA ALA A 79 -3.22 3.98 -8.27
C ALA A 79 -1.76 4.47 -8.13
N ALA A 80 -1.17 4.32 -6.94
CA ALA A 80 0.24 4.66 -6.73
C ALA A 80 1.17 3.69 -7.46
N CYS A 81 0.88 2.39 -7.43
CA CYS A 81 1.64 1.40 -8.19
C CYS A 81 1.58 1.66 -9.70
N ASP A 82 0.41 2.03 -10.24
CA ASP A 82 0.26 2.39 -11.64
C ASP A 82 1.03 3.67 -12.00
N LEU A 83 1.09 4.65 -11.09
CA LEU A 83 1.91 5.86 -11.27
C LEU A 83 3.42 5.55 -11.22
N ILE A 84 3.83 4.65 -10.33
CA ILE A 84 5.24 4.30 -10.09
C ILE A 84 5.80 3.42 -11.21
N TYR A 85 5.07 2.36 -11.58
CA TYR A 85 5.54 1.31 -12.50
C TYR A 85 4.82 1.28 -13.85
N GLY A 86 3.84 2.18 -14.06
CA GLY A 86 2.98 2.19 -15.24
C GLY A 86 1.75 1.29 -15.10
N VAL A 87 0.76 1.49 -15.98
CA VAL A 87 -0.43 0.62 -16.05
C VAL A 87 -0.02 -0.82 -16.32
N GLY A 88 -0.52 -1.75 -15.50
CA GLY A 88 -0.11 -3.16 -15.56
C GLY A 88 1.14 -3.48 -14.75
N GLN A 89 1.80 -2.45 -14.18
CA GLN A 89 2.84 -2.56 -13.17
C GLN A 89 4.05 -3.40 -13.61
N ASP A 90 4.40 -3.31 -14.90
CA ASP A 90 5.50 -4.06 -15.52
C ASP A 90 6.80 -3.25 -15.66
N GLY A 91 6.80 -2.00 -15.19
CA GLY A 91 7.95 -1.09 -15.23
C GLY A 91 8.17 -0.40 -16.57
N ARG A 92 7.28 -0.60 -17.56
CA ARG A 92 7.39 0.03 -18.89
C ARG A 92 6.76 1.42 -18.97
N GLY A 93 6.21 1.93 -17.87
CA GLY A 93 5.65 3.27 -17.76
C GLY A 93 5.92 3.89 -16.39
N GLY A 94 5.25 5.01 -16.12
CA GLY A 94 5.34 5.70 -14.84
C GLY A 94 6.75 6.22 -14.52
N ILE A 95 7.03 6.41 -13.24
CA ILE A 95 8.32 6.88 -12.75
C ILE A 95 9.47 5.93 -13.11
N CYS A 96 9.20 4.63 -13.16
CA CYS A 96 10.19 3.62 -13.54
C CYS A 96 10.77 3.89 -14.94
N ALA A 97 9.92 4.21 -15.91
CA ALA A 97 10.34 4.53 -17.28
C ALA A 97 10.87 5.96 -17.44
N LEU A 98 10.32 6.93 -16.70
CA LEU A 98 10.70 8.34 -16.84
C LEU A 98 12.03 8.70 -16.17
N LEU A 99 12.34 8.06 -15.05
CA LEU A 99 13.56 8.35 -14.27
C LEU A 99 14.47 7.12 -14.20
N SER A 100 14.12 6.15 -13.35
CA SER A 100 14.80 4.86 -13.25
C SER A 100 14.05 3.92 -12.30
N PRO A 101 14.35 2.60 -12.34
CA PRO A 101 13.84 1.65 -11.35
C PRO A 101 14.17 2.05 -9.90
N ALA A 102 15.35 2.61 -9.64
CA ALA A 102 15.75 3.03 -8.29
C ALA A 102 14.85 4.16 -7.72
N HIS A 103 14.40 5.10 -8.56
CA HIS A 103 13.44 6.14 -8.14
C HIS A 103 12.06 5.55 -7.88
N ALA A 104 11.62 4.63 -8.74
CA ALA A 104 10.35 3.93 -8.59
C ALA A 104 10.31 3.11 -7.29
N ASP A 105 11.34 2.32 -7.03
CA ASP A 105 11.47 1.53 -5.80
C ASP A 105 11.56 2.42 -4.56
N ALA A 106 12.28 3.55 -4.64
CA ALA A 106 12.34 4.51 -3.54
C ALA A 106 10.94 5.06 -3.18
N LEU A 107 10.11 5.41 -4.17
CA LEU A 107 8.72 5.83 -3.93
C LEU A 107 7.86 4.70 -3.36
N TRP A 108 7.94 3.50 -3.96
CA TRP A 108 7.14 2.37 -3.54
C TRP A 108 7.43 2.00 -2.09
N TRP A 109 8.70 1.84 -1.73
CA TRP A 109 9.09 1.53 -0.35
C TRP A 109 8.68 2.64 0.61
N ARG A 110 8.81 3.90 0.19
CA ARG A 110 8.55 5.04 1.05
C ARG A 110 7.07 5.19 1.39
N PHE A 111 6.20 5.05 0.40
CA PHE A 111 4.79 5.37 0.52
C PHE A 111 3.91 4.12 0.52
N CYS A 112 4.08 3.21 -0.44
CA CYS A 112 3.26 1.99 -0.53
C CYS A 112 3.59 0.99 0.58
N ALA A 113 4.86 0.77 0.88
CA ALA A 113 5.30 -0.08 1.99
C ALA A 113 5.46 0.68 3.31
N HIS A 114 5.16 1.99 3.32
CA HIS A 114 5.29 2.93 4.45
C HIS A 114 6.64 2.93 5.20
N GLY A 115 7.70 2.43 4.55
CA GLY A 115 8.98 2.10 5.13
C GLY A 115 9.76 3.27 5.75
N THR A 116 10.65 2.90 6.67
CA THR A 116 11.73 3.73 7.19
C THR A 116 12.75 4.02 6.09
N TRP A 117 13.59 5.05 6.29
CA TRP A 117 14.63 5.37 5.29
C TRP A 117 15.63 4.24 5.08
N ALA A 118 15.95 3.47 6.13
CA ALA A 118 16.76 2.27 6.04
C ALA A 118 16.13 1.20 5.14
N GLU A 119 14.83 0.94 5.29
CA GLU A 119 14.09 -0.01 4.44
C GLU A 119 13.99 0.49 3.00
N VAL A 120 13.77 1.79 2.80
CA VAL A 120 13.74 2.41 1.46
C VAL A 120 15.10 2.26 0.77
N ALA A 121 16.19 2.53 1.48
CA ALA A 121 17.54 2.37 0.98
C ALA A 121 17.84 0.91 0.58
N ALA A 122 17.55 -0.03 1.48
CA ALA A 122 17.74 -1.45 1.21
C ALA A 122 16.89 -1.93 0.02
N GLY A 123 15.65 -1.48 -0.04
CA GLY A 123 14.68 -1.88 -1.05
C GLY A 123 14.91 -1.29 -2.45
N SER A 124 15.55 -0.12 -2.54
CA SER A 124 15.92 0.53 -3.80
C SER A 124 17.37 0.25 -4.24
N GLY A 125 18.17 -0.40 -3.38
CA GLY A 125 19.60 -0.63 -3.63
C GLY A 125 20.45 0.64 -3.51
N MET A 126 19.93 1.70 -2.89
CA MET A 126 20.57 3.02 -2.78
C MET A 126 20.90 3.37 -1.33
N SER A 127 21.60 4.48 -1.11
CA SER A 127 21.86 4.98 0.26
C SER A 127 20.66 5.74 0.83
N GLU A 128 20.52 5.78 2.17
CA GLU A 128 19.49 6.58 2.83
C GLU A 128 19.57 8.06 2.44
N SER A 129 20.79 8.60 2.35
CA SER A 129 20.98 10.01 1.96
C SER A 129 20.42 10.25 0.56
N TRP A 130 20.80 9.42 -0.42
CA TRP A 130 20.30 9.55 -1.78
C TRP A 130 18.77 9.46 -1.84
N CYS A 131 18.17 8.48 -1.17
CA CYS A 131 16.70 8.32 -1.14
C CYS A 131 16.00 9.58 -0.59
N ARG A 132 16.60 10.24 0.42
CA ARG A 132 16.03 11.41 1.09
C ARG A 132 16.21 12.71 0.34
N THR A 133 17.37 12.89 -0.29
CA THR A 133 17.77 14.17 -0.88
C THR A 133 17.55 14.23 -2.38
N ASP A 134 17.50 13.09 -3.06
CA ASP A 134 17.45 13.01 -4.52
C ASP A 134 16.33 12.06 -4.98
N GLY A 135 16.42 10.77 -4.65
CA GLY A 135 15.53 9.73 -5.20
C GLY A 135 14.03 10.01 -5.01
N VAL A 136 13.57 10.25 -3.78
CA VAL A 136 12.15 10.58 -3.54
C VAL A 136 11.79 11.99 -4.01
N PRO A 137 12.54 13.06 -3.69
CA PRO A 137 12.24 14.41 -4.16
C PRO A 137 12.15 14.54 -5.69
N THR A 138 13.15 14.06 -6.43
CA THR A 138 13.20 14.14 -7.91
C THR A 138 12.03 13.41 -8.54
N ALA A 139 11.61 12.27 -7.97
CA ALA A 139 10.44 11.56 -8.46
C ALA A 139 9.12 12.31 -8.19
N ILE A 140 8.97 12.94 -7.03
CA ILE A 140 7.81 13.79 -6.71
C ILE A 140 7.76 15.00 -7.66
N ASP A 141 8.89 15.69 -7.85
CA ASP A 141 9.00 16.85 -8.74
C ASP A 141 8.67 16.47 -10.19
N CYS A 142 9.06 15.27 -10.63
CA CYS A 142 8.69 14.73 -11.94
C CYS A 142 7.17 14.56 -12.08
N VAL A 143 6.49 14.00 -11.06
CA VAL A 143 5.03 13.87 -11.06
C VAL A 143 4.35 15.24 -11.04
N ASP A 144 4.85 16.19 -10.24
CA ASP A 144 4.27 17.54 -10.18
C ASP A 144 4.44 18.31 -11.51
N GLY A 145 5.58 18.15 -12.18
CA GLY A 145 5.85 18.80 -13.46
C GLY A 145 5.01 18.27 -14.61
N LEU A 146 4.72 16.96 -14.63
CA LEU A 146 4.00 16.30 -15.72
C LEU A 146 2.50 16.11 -15.43
N GLY A 147 2.14 16.05 -14.15
CA GLY A 147 0.81 15.69 -13.66
C GLY A 147 0.60 14.18 -13.57
N ILE A 148 -0.07 13.75 -12.49
CA ILE A 148 -0.36 12.33 -12.17
C ILE A 148 -0.93 11.58 -13.37
N GLY A 149 -1.97 12.11 -14.02
CA GLY A 149 -2.64 11.41 -15.12
C GLY A 149 -1.74 11.16 -16.34
N ARG A 150 -0.82 12.07 -16.65
CA ARG A 150 0.11 11.90 -17.78
C ARG A 150 1.19 10.88 -17.46
N VAL A 151 1.75 10.94 -16.25
CA VAL A 151 2.76 9.97 -15.79
C VAL A 151 2.19 8.55 -15.77
N THR A 152 0.99 8.36 -15.22
CA THR A 152 0.32 7.05 -15.21
C THR A 152 0.06 6.53 -16.63
N ALA A 153 -0.35 7.41 -17.55
CA ALA A 153 -0.60 7.04 -18.95
C ALA A 153 0.69 6.82 -19.78
N GLY A 154 1.88 7.04 -19.20
CA GLY A 154 3.16 6.96 -19.93
C GLY A 154 3.38 8.13 -20.91
N LEU A 155 2.60 9.20 -20.81
CA LEU A 155 2.70 10.38 -21.67
C LEU A 155 3.85 11.26 -21.16
N GLY A 156 5.08 10.95 -21.54
CA GLY A 156 6.30 11.64 -21.09
C GLY A 156 7.60 10.91 -21.46
N VAL A 157 7.53 9.63 -21.79
CA VAL A 157 8.60 8.98 -22.58
C VAL A 157 8.52 9.61 -23.97
N ALA A 158 9.61 10.23 -24.43
CA ALA A 158 9.67 10.75 -25.78
C ALA A 158 9.18 9.67 -26.74
N GLU A 159 8.16 9.97 -27.54
CA GLU A 159 7.80 9.18 -28.71
C GLU A 159 8.93 9.33 -29.73
N ASP A 160 10.08 8.71 -29.47
CA ASP A 160 11.20 8.69 -30.39
C ASP A 160 11.12 7.45 -31.29
N MET A 161 10.65 7.74 -32.51
CA MET A 161 10.85 7.08 -33.82
C MET A 161 10.02 5.85 -34.21
#